data_AF-A0A7X6FU90-F1
#
_entry.id   AF-A0A7X6FU90-F1
#
_cell.length_a   1.000
_cell.length_b   1.000
_cell.length_c   1.000
_cell.angle_alpha   90.00
_cell.angle_beta   90.00
_cell.angle_gamma   90.00
#
_symmetry.space_group_name_H-M   'P 1'
#
loop_
_entity.id
_entity.type
_entity.pdbx_description
1 polymer ?
#
loop_
_entity_poly.entity_id
_entity_poly.type
_entity_poly.pdbx_seq_one_letter_code
_entity_poly.pdbx_strand_id
1 'polypeptide(L)'
;MWEAERSGAGRADADYRRNLTLAANSTTNVQWGSVSQQAAFHVDGNLTMDGTLNVGDTGGFGRGTYKLFTYDGTLTDNGLSFGDVPGGQATKDRMSVVTAYTGSVYIVNTSGAKVQFWNGEGTLADIGNHQIVGGDGTWAATAANWSDDQASVLAPFDDGSFAFFGGKKGNVTVDDTAGQINTAGMRFVVDGYVINGDSLNLTSTTGAPIIAVGDGTVDGAATTATIGSELTGNQGLNKTELGKLVLTGQNTYTGGTTVSNGILQLGDGTNSGDIEGDVIIANNVDGQGTLSFKQGSDYTFAGNITGGGKVTQDGANTTLTLSGGNSFSGGLTVNSGTVKAGSNNALGSGLLTVGNNGRVDLGNTSNTVGGLAGTGAINIGSGTFTVNETADSTYGGVLSGTGDFTKSGAADLTLAGSNQYTGATLVNQGTLIQGSQDAFSSASAYTTARNGTLDLGGMTRPCPPSTMVVQLI
;
A
#
# COMPACT_ATOMS: atom_id res chain seq x y z
N MET A 1 -9.43 13.39 34.65
CA MET A 1 -9.28 13.76 33.24
C MET A 1 -7.92 13.24 32.82
N TRP A 2 -7.91 12.27 31.92
CA TRP A 2 -6.69 11.66 31.38
C TRP A 2 -6.62 12.07 29.91
N GLU A 3 -5.49 12.63 29.49
CA GLU A 3 -5.33 13.28 28.19
C GLU A 3 -4.02 12.82 27.55
N ALA A 4 -4.12 12.39 26.28
CA ALA A 4 -2.97 12.14 25.42
C ALA A 4 -3.12 13.02 24.17
N GLU A 5 -2.27 14.04 24.02
CA GLU A 5 -2.20 14.89 22.83
C GLU A 5 -1.06 14.43 21.92
N ARG A 6 -1.31 14.35 20.60
CA ARG A 6 -0.25 14.09 19.63
C ARG A 6 -0.29 15.08 18.47
N SER A 7 0.64 16.03 18.49
CA SER A 7 0.99 16.86 17.33
C SER A 7 2.43 16.55 16.90
N GLY A 8 2.61 15.61 15.97
CA GLY A 8 3.90 15.31 15.33
C GLY A 8 4.65 14.06 15.83
N ALA A 9 5.71 13.68 15.08
CA ALA A 9 6.45 12.42 15.14
C ALA A 9 7.38 12.24 16.37
N GLY A 10 6.90 12.60 17.56
CA GLY A 10 7.55 12.31 18.85
C GLY A 10 6.76 11.27 19.65
N ARG A 11 7.46 10.45 20.47
CA ARG A 11 6.85 9.57 21.48
C ARG A 11 6.16 10.43 22.55
N ALA A 12 4.84 10.35 22.62
CA ALA A 12 4.03 10.79 23.74
C ALA A 12 3.17 9.62 24.21
N ASP A 13 3.81 8.49 24.52
CA ASP A 13 3.15 7.36 25.17
C ASP A 13 3.04 7.72 26.66
N ALA A 14 1.83 7.74 27.21
CA ALA A 14 1.69 7.69 28.66
C ALA A 14 1.98 6.25 29.11
N ASP A 15 3.27 5.95 29.32
CA ASP A 15 3.73 4.66 29.84
C ASP A 15 3.37 4.52 31.32
N TYR A 16 2.46 3.61 31.64
CA TYR A 16 2.11 3.27 33.02
C TYR A 16 2.87 2.02 33.44
N ARG A 17 3.95 2.19 34.20
CA ARG A 17 4.80 1.09 34.69
C ARG A 17 4.17 0.20 35.78
N ARG A 18 2.85 0.31 35.98
CA ARG A 18 2.05 -0.32 37.05
C ARG A 18 0.60 -0.48 36.57
N ASN A 19 -0.25 -1.08 37.40
CA ASN A 19 -1.68 -1.18 37.17
C ASN A 19 -2.33 0.19 36.91
N LEU A 20 -3.32 0.23 36.03
CA LEU A 20 -4.16 1.40 35.75
C LEU A 20 -5.62 1.07 36.10
N THR A 21 -6.28 1.96 36.86
CA THR A 21 -7.71 1.85 37.17
C THR A 21 -8.43 3.12 36.75
N LEU A 22 -9.31 2.99 35.77
CA LEU A 22 -10.29 4.00 35.41
C LEU A 22 -11.55 3.73 36.25
N ALA A 23 -12.03 4.74 36.96
CA ALA A 23 -13.30 4.69 37.71
C ALA A 23 -14.48 5.17 36.85
N ALA A 24 -15.71 4.83 37.21
CA ALA A 24 -16.94 5.19 36.48
C ALA A 24 -17.12 6.68 36.14
N ASN A 25 -16.54 7.61 36.91
CA ASN A 25 -16.59 9.04 36.63
C ASN A 25 -15.32 9.56 35.89
N SER A 26 -14.46 8.66 35.43
CA SER A 26 -13.26 9.01 34.68
C SER A 26 -13.63 9.42 33.28
N THR A 27 -12.94 10.44 32.77
CA THR A 27 -12.97 10.83 31.37
C THR A 27 -11.59 10.64 30.79
N THR A 28 -11.53 9.89 29.71
CA THR A 28 -10.34 9.62 28.89
C THR A 28 -10.52 10.35 27.58
N ASN A 29 -9.60 11.24 27.22
CA ASN A 29 -9.60 11.95 25.96
C ASN A 29 -8.48 11.42 25.07
N VAL A 30 -8.82 11.08 23.83
CA VAL A 30 -7.86 10.72 22.78
C VAL A 30 -8.08 11.57 21.54
N GLN A 31 -7.02 11.82 20.79
CA GLN A 31 -7.10 12.48 19.50
C GLN A 31 -6.51 11.57 18.43
N TRP A 32 -7.30 11.30 17.38
CA TRP A 32 -6.88 10.48 16.25
C TRP A 32 -7.03 11.28 14.95
N GLY A 33 -5.93 11.38 14.20
CA GLY A 33 -5.92 11.93 12.84
C GLY A 33 -5.89 10.87 11.76
N SER A 34 -5.70 9.62 12.17
CA SER A 34 -5.71 8.41 11.36
C SER A 34 -6.05 7.23 12.26
N VAL A 35 -6.37 6.09 11.65
CA VAL A 35 -6.27 4.77 12.29
C VAL A 35 -4.93 4.62 13.03
N SER A 36 -4.98 4.24 14.32
CA SER A 36 -3.82 4.22 15.24
C SER A 36 -3.62 2.82 15.83
N GLN A 37 -2.38 2.32 15.84
CA GLN A 37 -2.01 1.15 16.66
C GLN A 37 -0.86 1.31 17.64
N GLN A 38 -0.41 2.53 17.92
CA GLN A 38 0.08 2.77 19.27
C GLN A 38 -1.17 2.83 20.13
N ALA A 39 -1.23 1.95 21.11
CA ALA A 39 -2.21 2.11 22.15
C ALA A 39 -2.08 3.55 22.65
N ALA A 40 -3.18 4.28 22.70
CA ALA A 40 -3.18 5.61 23.30
C ALA A 40 -2.55 5.58 24.72
N PHE A 41 -2.60 4.41 25.36
CA PHE A 41 -1.98 4.13 26.65
C PHE A 41 -1.36 2.72 26.70
N HIS A 42 -0.16 2.60 27.28
CA HIS A 42 0.48 1.32 27.58
C HIS A 42 0.50 1.07 29.09
N VAL A 43 0.14 -0.14 29.51
CA VAL A 43 0.01 -0.53 30.93
C VAL A 43 0.82 -1.79 31.20
N ASP A 44 1.96 -1.67 31.90
CA ASP A 44 2.83 -2.82 32.25
C ASP A 44 2.15 -3.80 33.25
N GLY A 45 0.98 -3.43 33.80
CA GLY A 45 0.25 -4.20 34.82
C GLY A 45 -1.20 -4.52 34.44
N ASN A 46 -2.04 -4.74 35.45
CA ASN A 46 -3.47 -4.97 35.25
C ASN A 46 -4.18 -3.68 34.82
N LEU A 47 -5.16 -3.81 33.92
CA LEU A 47 -6.02 -2.71 33.47
C LEU A 47 -7.44 -2.91 34.02
N THR A 48 -7.98 -1.90 34.71
CA THR A 48 -9.40 -1.79 35.00
C THR A 48 -9.99 -0.65 34.18
N MET A 49 -10.95 -0.97 33.31
CA MET A 49 -11.56 -0.04 32.36
C MET A 49 -12.99 0.30 32.78
N ASP A 50 -13.30 1.59 32.86
CA ASP A 50 -14.62 2.15 33.22
C ASP A 50 -14.69 3.61 32.71
N GLY A 51 -15.86 4.25 32.80
CA GLY A 51 -16.05 5.67 32.55
C GLY A 51 -16.34 6.03 31.09
N THR A 52 -15.85 7.19 30.65
CA THR A 52 -16.21 7.79 29.35
C THR A 52 -14.98 8.11 28.50
N LEU A 53 -15.00 7.71 27.22
CA LEU A 53 -14.00 7.99 26.21
C LEU A 53 -14.49 9.09 25.26
N ASN A 54 -13.76 10.20 25.19
CA ASN A 54 -13.94 11.22 24.16
C ASN A 54 -12.88 11.06 23.07
N VAL A 55 -13.27 11.25 21.83
CA VAL A 55 -12.42 11.21 20.64
C VAL A 55 -12.42 12.58 19.97
N GLY A 56 -11.24 13.14 19.74
CA GLY A 56 -11.03 14.29 18.86
C GLY A 56 -10.52 13.84 17.48
N ASP A 57 -10.94 14.54 16.44
CA ASP A 57 -10.42 14.36 15.07
C ASP A 57 -9.34 15.41 14.79
N THR A 58 -8.13 14.97 14.45
CA THR A 58 -7.05 15.87 14.01
C THR A 58 -6.88 15.93 12.49
N GLY A 59 -7.82 15.36 11.72
CA GLY A 59 -7.89 15.52 10.26
C GLY A 59 -8.12 14.24 9.45
N GLY A 60 -8.58 13.15 10.07
CA GLY A 60 -8.76 11.85 9.40
C GLY A 60 -9.32 10.74 10.27
N PHE A 61 -9.96 11.08 11.40
CA PHE A 61 -10.77 10.13 12.15
C PHE A 61 -11.96 9.66 11.28
N GLY A 62 -11.95 8.38 10.93
CA GLY A 62 -12.93 7.78 10.04
C GLY A 62 -13.12 6.29 10.32
N ARG A 63 -13.56 5.54 9.31
CA ARG A 63 -13.65 4.08 9.39
C ARG A 63 -12.30 3.47 9.73
N GLY A 64 -12.30 2.46 10.60
CA GLY A 64 -11.11 1.69 10.93
C GLY A 64 -11.08 1.24 12.39
N THR A 65 -9.97 0.65 12.81
CA THR A 65 -9.76 0.22 14.20
C THR A 65 -8.62 1.01 14.82
N TYR A 66 -8.83 1.45 16.06
CA TYR A 66 -7.91 2.28 16.83
C TYR A 66 -7.56 1.53 18.11
N LYS A 67 -6.29 1.20 18.34
CA LYS A 67 -5.86 0.56 19.59
C LYS A 67 -5.88 1.61 20.71
N LEU A 68 -6.66 1.37 21.75
CA LEU A 68 -6.81 2.27 22.88
C LEU A 68 -5.82 1.94 24.00
N PHE A 69 -5.80 0.66 24.43
CA PHE A 69 -4.90 0.19 25.48
C PHE A 69 -4.09 -1.02 25.01
N THR A 70 -2.88 -1.16 25.54
CA THR A 70 -2.18 -2.45 25.67
C THR A 70 -1.93 -2.70 27.15
N TYR A 71 -1.96 -3.97 27.55
CA TYR A 71 -1.71 -4.35 28.94
C TYR A 71 -1.04 -5.72 29.04
N ASP A 72 -0.09 -5.86 29.97
CA ASP A 72 0.63 -7.12 30.20
C ASP A 72 -0.03 -8.02 31.26
N GLY A 73 -0.87 -7.42 32.13
CA GLY A 73 -1.58 -8.11 33.20
C GLY A 73 -2.96 -8.64 32.79
N THR A 74 -3.90 -8.63 33.73
CA THR A 74 -5.31 -8.97 33.45
C THR A 74 -6.15 -7.73 33.14
N LEU A 75 -7.19 -7.91 32.33
CA LEU A 75 -8.22 -6.89 32.10
C LEU A 75 -9.41 -7.11 33.02
N THR A 76 -9.87 -6.05 33.67
CA THR A 76 -11.18 -5.93 34.30
C THR A 76 -11.99 -4.92 33.50
N ASP A 77 -12.96 -5.38 32.73
CA ASP A 77 -13.82 -4.53 31.91
C ASP A 77 -15.13 -4.23 32.66
N ASN A 78 -15.25 -3.01 33.19
CA ASN A 78 -16.50 -2.51 33.79
C ASN A 78 -17.36 -1.72 32.78
N GLY A 79 -16.93 -1.64 31.52
CA GLY A 79 -17.59 -0.92 30.44
C GLY A 79 -17.07 0.50 30.23
N LEU A 80 -16.55 0.78 29.03
CA LEU A 80 -16.18 2.12 28.59
C LEU A 80 -17.26 2.69 27.65
N SER A 81 -17.80 3.85 27.99
CA SER A 81 -18.83 4.53 27.19
C SER A 81 -18.24 5.58 26.25
N PHE A 82 -18.84 5.81 25.08
CA PHE A 82 -18.43 6.91 24.20
C PHE A 82 -19.07 8.23 24.61
N GLY A 83 -18.22 9.21 24.95
CA GLY A 83 -18.57 10.61 25.16
C GLY A 83 -18.55 11.37 23.84
N ASP A 84 -17.90 12.53 23.78
CA ASP A 84 -17.84 13.34 22.55
C ASP A 84 -17.02 12.63 21.46
N VAL A 85 -17.59 12.50 20.26
CA VAL A 85 -16.97 11.83 19.11
C VAL A 85 -17.26 12.64 17.84
N PRO A 86 -16.31 12.74 16.89
CA PRO A 86 -16.52 13.43 15.62
C PRO A 86 -17.63 12.76 14.81
N GLY A 87 -18.56 13.55 14.29
CA GLY A 87 -19.79 13.06 13.64
C GLY A 87 -20.93 12.72 14.61
N GLY A 88 -20.75 12.91 15.92
CA GLY A 88 -21.81 12.88 16.91
C GLY A 88 -22.40 11.49 17.15
N GLN A 89 -23.67 11.43 17.56
CA GLN A 89 -24.33 10.17 17.95
C GLN A 89 -24.32 9.11 16.85
N ALA A 90 -24.49 9.53 15.59
CA ALA A 90 -24.48 8.61 14.45
C ALA A 90 -23.15 7.86 14.31
N THR A 91 -22.02 8.48 14.68
CA THR A 91 -20.72 7.80 14.72
C THR A 91 -20.61 6.88 15.93
N LYS A 92 -21.07 7.32 17.12
CA LYS A 92 -21.05 6.49 18.34
C LYS A 92 -21.81 5.18 18.16
N ASP A 93 -22.97 5.23 17.51
CA ASP A 93 -23.80 4.04 17.22
C ASP A 93 -23.11 3.05 16.27
N ARG A 94 -21.98 3.46 15.67
CA ARG A 94 -21.17 2.72 14.70
C ARG A 94 -19.77 2.44 15.22
N MET A 95 -19.55 2.67 16.52
CA MET A 95 -18.32 2.39 17.22
C MET A 95 -18.51 1.34 18.29
N SER A 96 -17.52 0.47 18.47
CA SER A 96 -17.49 -0.52 19.55
C SER A 96 -16.15 -0.49 20.29
N VAL A 97 -16.18 -0.85 21.57
CA VAL A 97 -15.00 -1.12 22.40
C VAL A 97 -14.79 -2.62 22.43
N VAL A 98 -13.68 -3.09 21.88
CA VAL A 98 -13.36 -4.50 21.72
C VAL A 98 -12.30 -4.89 22.76
N THR A 99 -12.66 -5.78 23.66
CA THR A 99 -11.82 -6.27 24.77
C THR A 99 -11.55 -7.78 24.72
N ALA A 100 -12.17 -8.49 23.78
CA ALA A 100 -12.06 -9.94 23.63
C ALA A 100 -10.67 -10.46 23.18
N TYR A 101 -9.77 -9.56 22.73
CA TYR A 101 -8.38 -9.91 22.44
C TYR A 101 -7.49 -9.69 23.66
N THR A 102 -6.96 -10.77 24.24
CA THR A 102 -6.09 -10.67 25.43
C THR A 102 -4.88 -9.77 25.17
N GLY A 103 -4.64 -8.83 26.08
CA GLY A 103 -3.51 -7.89 26.07
C GLY A 103 -3.76 -6.61 25.27
N SER A 104 -4.96 -6.41 24.71
CA SER A 104 -5.26 -5.21 23.92
C SER A 104 -6.73 -4.79 24.03
N VAL A 105 -6.97 -3.49 23.98
CA VAL A 105 -8.30 -2.90 23.84
C VAL A 105 -8.33 -2.10 22.55
N TYR A 106 -9.33 -2.33 21.71
CA TYR A 106 -9.51 -1.62 20.45
C TYR A 106 -10.83 -0.84 20.42
N ILE A 107 -10.86 0.24 19.65
CA ILE A 107 -12.07 0.93 19.22
C ILE A 107 -12.25 0.66 17.74
N VAL A 108 -13.38 0.10 17.33
CA VAL A 108 -13.68 -0.14 15.91
C VAL A 108 -14.76 0.84 15.46
N ASN A 109 -14.51 1.59 14.39
CA ASN A 109 -15.49 2.43 13.70
C ASN A 109 -15.80 1.82 12.33
N THR A 110 -17.01 1.31 12.14
CA THR A 110 -17.41 0.65 10.89
C THR A 110 -18.23 1.53 9.95
N SER A 111 -18.59 2.75 10.37
CA SER A 111 -19.60 3.56 9.70
C SER A 111 -20.84 2.76 9.24
N GLY A 112 -21.36 1.89 10.12
CA GLY A 112 -22.72 1.32 9.99
C GLY A 112 -22.81 -0.16 9.62
N ALA A 113 -21.69 -0.83 9.33
CA ALA A 113 -21.68 -2.29 9.22
C ALA A 113 -21.53 -2.93 10.60
N LYS A 114 -22.24 -4.03 10.86
CA LYS A 114 -21.97 -4.87 12.03
C LYS A 114 -20.56 -5.46 11.89
N VAL A 115 -19.75 -5.45 12.94
CA VAL A 115 -18.46 -6.18 12.94
C VAL A 115 -18.71 -7.61 13.39
N GLN A 116 -18.08 -8.56 12.73
CA GLN A 116 -17.95 -9.91 13.25
C GLN A 116 -16.50 -10.34 13.26
N PHE A 117 -16.13 -11.09 14.29
CA PHE A 117 -14.77 -11.48 14.57
C PHE A 117 -14.56 -12.94 14.23
N TRP A 118 -13.54 -13.21 13.42
CA TRP A 118 -13.21 -14.55 12.97
C TRP A 118 -12.77 -15.42 14.15
N ASN A 119 -13.41 -16.58 14.27
CA ASN A 119 -13.20 -17.53 15.35
C ASN A 119 -13.15 -18.98 14.82
N GLY A 120 -12.43 -19.20 13.71
CA GLY A 120 -12.43 -20.47 12.98
C GLY A 120 -12.10 -21.72 13.81
N GLU A 121 -11.14 -21.64 14.72
CA GLU A 121 -10.77 -22.73 15.64
C GLU A 121 -11.45 -22.62 17.01
N GLY A 122 -12.22 -21.55 17.24
CA GLY A 122 -12.80 -21.28 18.55
C GLY A 122 -13.97 -22.18 18.87
N THR A 123 -14.08 -22.51 20.15
CA THR A 123 -15.12 -23.39 20.69
C THR A 123 -16.09 -22.63 21.59
N LEU A 124 -17.23 -23.26 21.93
CA LEU A 124 -18.15 -22.72 22.94
C LEU A 124 -17.49 -22.54 24.32
N ALA A 125 -16.43 -23.31 24.62
CA ALA A 125 -15.69 -23.14 25.86
C ALA A 125 -14.86 -21.85 25.86
N ASP A 126 -14.26 -21.50 24.72
CA ASP A 126 -13.51 -20.24 24.56
C ASP A 126 -14.45 -19.04 24.67
N ILE A 127 -15.62 -19.11 24.02
CA ILE A 127 -16.71 -18.13 24.14
C ILE A 127 -17.17 -18.02 25.61
N GLY A 128 -17.34 -19.13 26.32
CA GLY A 128 -17.66 -19.12 27.75
C GLY A 128 -16.61 -18.43 28.63
N ASN A 129 -15.38 -18.29 28.13
CA ASN A 129 -14.28 -17.57 28.77
C ASN A 129 -14.05 -16.17 28.17
N HIS A 130 -14.96 -15.68 27.33
CA HIS A 130 -14.87 -14.40 26.62
C HIS A 130 -13.60 -14.29 25.74
N GLN A 131 -13.28 -15.37 25.00
CA GLN A 131 -12.10 -15.43 24.14
C GLN A 131 -12.47 -15.69 22.66
N ILE A 132 -11.87 -14.90 21.77
CA ILE A 132 -11.83 -15.18 20.32
C ILE A 132 -10.46 -15.74 19.97
N VAL A 133 -10.45 -16.91 19.34
CA VAL A 133 -9.24 -17.69 19.03
C VAL A 133 -8.65 -17.32 17.68
N GLY A 134 -9.48 -17.08 16.66
CA GLY A 134 -9.03 -16.99 15.26
C GLY A 134 -8.75 -18.39 14.67
N GLY A 135 -7.68 -18.54 13.91
CA GLY A 135 -7.21 -19.82 13.37
C GLY A 135 -7.79 -20.21 12.01
N ASP A 136 -7.60 -21.47 11.64
CA ASP A 136 -8.14 -22.06 10.41
C ASP A 136 -9.67 -22.24 10.49
N GLY A 137 -10.38 -22.29 9.36
CA GLY A 137 -11.80 -22.63 9.36
C GLY A 137 -12.52 -22.31 8.04
N THR A 138 -13.82 -22.57 7.99
CA THR A 138 -14.66 -22.33 6.81
C THR A 138 -15.54 -21.09 7.00
N TRP A 139 -15.47 -20.14 6.08
CA TRP A 139 -16.40 -19.01 5.99
C TRP A 139 -17.54 -19.37 5.05
N ALA A 140 -18.63 -19.85 5.62
CA ALA A 140 -19.88 -20.15 4.90
C ALA A 140 -21.07 -19.45 5.57
N ALA A 141 -22.15 -19.23 4.82
CA ALA A 141 -23.36 -18.57 5.31
C ALA A 141 -24.04 -19.30 6.49
N THR A 142 -23.70 -20.58 6.71
CA THR A 142 -24.24 -21.43 7.78
C THR A 142 -23.20 -21.87 8.80
N ALA A 143 -21.90 -21.62 8.57
CA ALA A 143 -20.83 -22.09 9.44
C ALA A 143 -20.65 -21.17 10.63
N ALA A 144 -20.77 -21.71 11.85
CA ALA A 144 -20.64 -20.95 13.09
C ALA A 144 -19.17 -20.70 13.48
N ASN A 145 -18.49 -19.83 12.73
CA ASN A 145 -17.08 -19.48 12.91
C ASN A 145 -16.87 -17.98 13.18
N TRP A 146 -17.93 -17.28 13.58
CA TRP A 146 -17.91 -15.84 13.85
C TRP A 146 -18.44 -15.52 15.24
N SER A 147 -17.87 -14.49 15.85
CA SER A 147 -18.29 -13.96 17.15
C SER A 147 -18.60 -12.46 17.08
N ASP A 148 -19.19 -11.95 18.16
CA ASP A 148 -19.29 -10.51 18.42
C ASP A 148 -18.01 -10.01 19.11
N ASP A 149 -17.96 -8.71 19.41
CA ASP A 149 -16.80 -8.04 20.03
C ASP A 149 -16.53 -8.45 21.48
N GLN A 150 -17.50 -9.10 22.11
CA GLN A 150 -17.44 -9.54 23.52
C GLN A 150 -17.23 -11.05 23.65
N ALA A 151 -16.98 -11.74 22.53
CA ALA A 151 -16.85 -13.19 22.47
C ALA A 151 -18.05 -13.90 23.13
N SER A 152 -19.26 -13.38 22.94
CA SER A 152 -20.48 -13.86 23.62
C SER A 152 -21.28 -14.86 22.80
N VAL A 153 -21.00 -14.94 21.50
CA VAL A 153 -21.73 -15.78 20.54
C VAL A 153 -20.78 -16.56 19.64
N LEU A 154 -21.21 -17.75 19.22
CA LEU A 154 -20.63 -18.47 18.09
C LEU A 154 -21.72 -18.64 17.04
N ALA A 155 -21.60 -17.92 15.92
CA ALA A 155 -22.66 -17.78 14.92
C ALA A 155 -22.12 -17.78 13.49
N PRO A 156 -22.99 -17.98 12.49
CA PRO A 156 -22.68 -17.70 11.10
C PRO A 156 -22.35 -16.23 10.84
N PHE A 157 -21.76 -15.97 9.67
CA PHE A 157 -21.54 -14.59 9.22
C PHE A 157 -22.87 -13.97 8.80
N ASP A 158 -23.15 -12.79 9.34
CA ASP A 158 -24.28 -11.96 8.97
C ASP A 158 -23.98 -11.25 7.66
N ASP A 159 -24.93 -11.33 6.74
CA ASP A 159 -24.82 -10.78 5.40
C ASP A 159 -24.43 -9.28 5.39
N GLY A 160 -23.35 -8.94 4.67
CA GLY A 160 -22.87 -7.56 4.55
C GLY A 160 -22.19 -7.01 5.81
N SER A 161 -21.84 -7.85 6.79
CA SER A 161 -21.06 -7.44 7.95
C SER A 161 -19.60 -7.14 7.57
N PHE A 162 -18.89 -6.45 8.45
CA PHE A 162 -17.46 -6.19 8.34
C PHE A 162 -16.69 -7.31 9.05
N ALA A 163 -15.79 -7.98 8.34
CA ALA A 163 -15.03 -9.11 8.86
C ALA A 163 -13.73 -8.67 9.54
N PHE A 164 -13.52 -9.10 10.78
CA PHE A 164 -12.29 -8.83 11.54
C PHE A 164 -11.50 -10.12 11.79
N PHE A 165 -10.24 -10.14 11.36
CA PHE A 165 -9.31 -11.25 11.53
C PHE A 165 -8.21 -10.88 12.52
N GLY A 166 -8.24 -11.51 13.69
CA GLY A 166 -7.28 -11.36 14.78
C GLY A 166 -7.09 -12.66 15.55
N GLY A 167 -6.27 -12.66 16.61
CA GLY A 167 -5.95 -13.89 17.34
C GLY A 167 -4.90 -14.73 16.62
N LYS A 168 -5.09 -16.05 16.55
CA LYS A 168 -4.21 -16.98 15.84
C LYS A 168 -4.38 -16.79 14.33
N LYS A 169 -3.29 -16.61 13.58
CA LYS A 169 -3.34 -16.65 12.11
C LYS A 169 -3.90 -17.98 11.60
N GLY A 170 -4.52 -17.98 10.42
CA GLY A 170 -4.98 -19.21 9.80
C GLY A 170 -5.39 -19.07 8.34
N ASN A 171 -5.72 -20.22 7.77
CA ASN A 171 -6.32 -20.39 6.45
C ASN A 171 -7.85 -20.42 6.58
N VAL A 172 -8.49 -19.44 5.97
CA VAL A 172 -9.95 -19.32 5.92
C VAL A 172 -10.41 -19.77 4.54
N THR A 173 -11.21 -20.83 4.52
CA THR A 173 -11.81 -21.37 3.28
C THR A 173 -13.21 -20.78 3.11
N VAL A 174 -13.37 -19.90 2.13
CA VAL A 174 -14.68 -19.39 1.68
C VAL A 174 -15.42 -20.52 0.97
N ASP A 175 -16.66 -20.76 1.39
CA ASP A 175 -17.58 -21.75 0.79
C ASP A 175 -18.93 -21.08 0.55
N ASP A 176 -19.25 -20.83 -0.72
CA ASP A 176 -20.48 -20.14 -1.14
C ASP A 176 -21.62 -21.11 -1.50
N THR A 177 -21.44 -22.42 -1.26
CA THR A 177 -22.45 -23.46 -1.56
C THR A 177 -23.80 -23.18 -0.90
N ALA A 178 -23.79 -22.60 0.30
CA ALA A 178 -25.00 -22.25 1.06
C ALA A 178 -25.53 -20.84 0.75
N GLY A 179 -24.89 -20.11 -0.17
CA GLY A 179 -25.19 -18.73 -0.54
C GLY A 179 -23.93 -17.88 -0.61
N GLN A 180 -23.98 -16.85 -1.48
CA GLN A 180 -22.89 -15.88 -1.64
C GLN A 180 -22.50 -15.26 -0.30
N ILE A 181 -21.21 -15.21 -0.02
CA ILE A 181 -20.68 -14.47 1.12
C ILE A 181 -20.53 -12.99 0.72
N ASN A 182 -21.34 -12.12 1.34
CA ASN A 182 -21.24 -10.67 1.15
C ASN A 182 -20.59 -10.03 2.38
N THR A 183 -19.57 -9.20 2.19
CA THR A 183 -18.87 -8.51 3.27
C THR A 183 -18.70 -7.02 2.99
N ALA A 184 -18.85 -6.20 4.03
CA ALA A 184 -18.63 -4.76 3.96
C ALA A 184 -17.15 -4.35 3.88
N GLY A 185 -16.27 -5.31 4.09
CA GLY A 185 -14.83 -5.10 4.16
C GLY A 185 -14.18 -6.06 5.14
N MET A 186 -12.85 -5.98 5.19
CA MET A 186 -12.04 -6.89 5.99
C MET A 186 -10.96 -6.12 6.73
N ARG A 187 -10.59 -6.59 7.93
CA ARG A 187 -9.38 -6.14 8.62
C ARG A 187 -8.55 -7.31 9.09
N PHE A 188 -7.24 -7.24 8.86
CA PHE A 188 -6.26 -8.20 9.32
C PHE A 188 -5.28 -7.52 10.25
N VAL A 189 -5.28 -7.89 11.53
CA VAL A 189 -4.35 -7.33 12.52
C VAL A 189 -3.25 -8.32 12.94
N VAL A 190 -3.21 -9.48 12.29
CA VAL A 190 -2.24 -10.55 12.54
C VAL A 190 -1.61 -10.94 11.22
N ASP A 191 -0.28 -11.09 11.24
CA ASP A 191 0.48 -11.50 10.07
C ASP A 191 0.19 -12.94 9.64
N GLY A 192 -0.02 -13.13 8.35
CA GLY A 192 -0.07 -14.44 7.71
C GLY A 192 -1.45 -15.08 7.60
N TYR A 193 -2.54 -14.30 7.71
CA TYR A 193 -3.86 -14.80 7.32
C TYR A 193 -3.94 -15.04 5.82
N VAL A 194 -4.62 -16.12 5.44
CA VAL A 194 -4.87 -16.48 4.04
C VAL A 194 -6.36 -16.76 3.85
N ILE A 195 -7.01 -16.07 2.91
CA ILE A 195 -8.41 -16.28 2.54
C ILE A 195 -8.47 -16.89 1.15
N ASN A 196 -8.96 -18.11 1.02
CA ASN A 196 -9.04 -18.87 -0.24
C ASN A 196 -10.40 -19.56 -0.37
N GLY A 197 -10.68 -20.14 -1.54
CA GLY A 197 -11.91 -20.89 -1.79
C GLY A 197 -12.79 -20.14 -2.79
N ASP A 198 -14.09 -20.17 -2.56
CA ASP A 198 -15.08 -19.53 -3.43
C ASP A 198 -15.04 -18.00 -3.33
N SER A 199 -15.96 -17.34 -4.04
CA SER A 199 -15.97 -15.89 -4.21
C SER A 199 -16.43 -15.12 -2.96
N LEU A 200 -15.89 -13.91 -2.78
CA LEU A 200 -16.32 -12.94 -1.76
C LEU A 200 -16.87 -11.70 -2.45
N ASN A 201 -18.13 -11.36 -2.20
CA ASN A 201 -18.73 -10.15 -2.74
C ASN A 201 -18.51 -8.97 -1.79
N LEU A 202 -17.79 -7.96 -2.26
CA LEU A 202 -17.55 -6.73 -1.54
C LEU A 202 -18.73 -5.77 -1.73
N THR A 203 -19.49 -5.52 -0.66
CA THR A 203 -20.69 -4.69 -0.69
C THR A 203 -20.56 -3.49 0.23
N SER A 204 -21.12 -2.34 -0.12
CA SER A 204 -21.13 -1.18 0.78
C SER A 204 -22.16 -0.17 0.32
N THR A 205 -22.77 0.52 1.27
CA THR A 205 -23.76 1.59 1.04
C THR A 205 -23.16 3.00 1.13
N THR A 206 -21.86 3.12 1.36
CA THR A 206 -21.20 4.36 1.82
C THR A 206 -19.84 4.60 1.17
N GLY A 207 -19.59 3.96 0.02
CA GLY A 207 -18.34 4.05 -0.76
C GLY A 207 -17.62 2.71 -0.89
N ALA A 208 -16.37 2.73 -1.37
CA ALA A 208 -15.59 1.51 -1.59
C ALA A 208 -15.38 0.72 -0.28
N PRO A 209 -15.66 -0.60 -0.28
CA PRO A 209 -15.29 -1.53 0.78
C PRO A 209 -13.82 -1.41 1.16
N ILE A 210 -13.54 -1.46 2.46
CA ILE A 210 -12.18 -1.31 2.99
C ILE A 210 -11.58 -2.68 3.23
N ILE A 211 -10.36 -2.88 2.76
CA ILE A 211 -9.49 -3.95 3.26
C ILE A 211 -8.30 -3.30 3.97
N ALA A 212 -8.23 -3.51 5.27
CA ALA A 212 -7.20 -2.97 6.15
C ALA A 212 -6.22 -4.09 6.53
N VAL A 213 -4.91 -3.88 6.34
CA VAL A 213 -3.88 -4.85 6.73
C VAL A 213 -2.86 -4.21 7.65
N GLY A 214 -2.63 -4.85 8.78
CA GLY A 214 -2.00 -4.22 9.91
C GLY A 214 -3.00 -3.35 10.65
N ASP A 215 -2.54 -2.79 11.74
CA ASP A 215 -3.37 -2.05 12.66
C ASP A 215 -3.18 -0.49 12.64
N GLY A 216 -2.34 0.09 11.74
CA GLY A 216 -1.92 1.53 11.74
C GLY A 216 -0.59 2.00 12.40
N THR A 217 0.48 1.19 12.54
CA THR A 217 1.82 1.55 13.04
C THR A 217 2.91 1.03 12.12
N VAL A 218 4.12 1.55 12.37
CA VAL A 218 5.36 1.08 11.78
C VAL A 218 5.55 -0.43 11.92
N ASP A 219 5.22 -1.04 13.07
CA ASP A 219 5.41 -2.48 13.26
C ASP A 219 4.41 -3.30 12.44
N GLY A 220 3.13 -2.91 12.44
CA GLY A 220 2.14 -3.58 11.58
C GLY A 220 2.26 -3.24 10.09
N ALA A 221 3.23 -2.40 9.69
CA ALA A 221 3.66 -2.35 8.30
C ALA A 221 4.26 -3.69 7.83
N ALA A 222 4.73 -4.52 8.76
CA ALA A 222 5.19 -5.88 8.46
C ALA A 222 4.04 -6.88 8.28
N THR A 223 2.82 -6.56 8.71
CA THR A 223 1.66 -7.46 8.61
C THR A 223 1.32 -7.71 7.14
N THR A 224 1.23 -8.99 6.78
CA THR A 224 0.79 -9.45 5.47
C THR A 224 -0.50 -10.26 5.60
N ALA A 225 -1.46 -10.00 4.71
CA ALA A 225 -2.63 -10.86 4.51
C ALA A 225 -2.72 -11.22 3.03
N THR A 226 -3.13 -12.45 2.73
CA THR A 226 -3.31 -12.95 1.37
C THR A 226 -4.76 -13.29 1.11
N ILE A 227 -5.31 -12.83 -0.02
CA ILE A 227 -6.62 -13.23 -0.50
C ILE A 227 -6.44 -13.87 -1.89
N GLY A 228 -6.66 -15.19 -1.94
CA GLY A 228 -6.72 -15.96 -3.18
C GLY A 228 -8.15 -16.20 -3.67
N SER A 229 -9.17 -16.02 -2.83
CA SER A 229 -10.57 -15.96 -3.27
C SER A 229 -10.80 -14.81 -4.26
N GLU A 230 -11.68 -15.02 -5.24
CA GLU A 230 -12.15 -13.96 -6.13
C GLU A 230 -12.94 -12.91 -5.36
N LEU A 231 -12.53 -11.64 -5.44
CA LEU A 231 -13.30 -10.50 -4.97
C LEU A 231 -14.23 -10.01 -6.07
N THR A 232 -15.53 -9.98 -5.77
CA THR A 232 -16.60 -9.51 -6.67
C THR A 232 -17.27 -8.25 -6.10
N GLY A 233 -18.21 -7.66 -6.86
CA GLY A 233 -18.97 -6.48 -6.44
C GLY A 233 -18.82 -5.29 -7.39
N ASN A 234 -19.39 -4.15 -7.04
CA ASN A 234 -19.41 -2.96 -7.92
C ASN A 234 -19.06 -1.63 -7.23
N GLN A 235 -18.55 -1.70 -6.00
CA GLN A 235 -18.22 -0.51 -5.20
C GLN A 235 -16.71 -0.20 -5.20
N GLY A 236 -15.90 -1.03 -5.84
CA GLY A 236 -14.44 -0.93 -5.84
C GLY A 236 -13.79 -1.54 -4.60
N LEU A 237 -12.53 -1.18 -4.40
CA LEU A 237 -11.71 -1.60 -3.27
C LEU A 237 -10.91 -0.41 -2.72
N ASN A 238 -10.88 -0.24 -1.40
CA ASN A 238 -9.95 0.67 -0.73
C ASN A 238 -8.99 -0.10 0.19
N LYS A 239 -7.74 -0.24 -0.24
CA LYS A 239 -6.66 -0.76 0.59
C LYS A 239 -6.15 0.34 1.52
N THR A 240 -6.26 0.07 2.82
CA THR A 240 -5.83 1.00 3.89
C THR A 240 -4.82 0.34 4.82
N GLU A 241 -4.31 1.11 5.78
CA GLU A 241 -3.27 0.71 6.73
C GLU A 241 -1.91 0.40 6.09
N LEU A 242 -0.86 0.38 6.92
CA LEU A 242 0.53 0.31 6.48
C LEU A 242 0.97 -1.09 6.00
N GLY A 243 0.24 -2.15 6.35
CA GLY A 243 0.58 -3.52 6.00
C GLY A 243 0.36 -3.84 4.52
N LYS A 244 0.66 -5.08 4.15
CA LYS A 244 0.63 -5.60 2.79
C LYS A 244 -0.57 -6.53 2.55
N LEU A 245 -1.45 -6.14 1.64
CA LEU A 245 -2.46 -7.03 1.09
C LEU A 245 -1.91 -7.67 -0.18
N VAL A 246 -1.84 -9.00 -0.21
CA VAL A 246 -1.49 -9.77 -1.40
C VAL A 246 -2.77 -10.33 -2.01
N LEU A 247 -3.02 -10.02 -3.27
CA LEU A 247 -4.10 -10.61 -4.05
C LEU A 247 -3.52 -11.64 -5.02
N THR A 248 -3.94 -12.88 -4.89
CA THR A 248 -3.62 -13.98 -5.83
C THR A 248 -4.87 -14.50 -6.56
N GLY A 249 -6.06 -13.98 -6.20
CA GLY A 249 -7.30 -14.23 -6.92
C GLY A 249 -7.43 -13.38 -8.18
N GLN A 250 -8.19 -13.89 -9.15
CA GLN A 250 -8.59 -13.17 -10.35
C GLN A 250 -9.87 -12.38 -10.03
N ASN A 251 -9.71 -11.13 -9.62
CA ASN A 251 -10.81 -10.33 -9.09
C ASN A 251 -11.66 -9.73 -10.23
N THR A 252 -12.98 -9.69 -10.05
CA THR A 252 -13.94 -9.19 -11.06
C THR A 252 -14.80 -8.03 -10.56
N TYR A 253 -14.51 -7.50 -9.37
CA TYR A 253 -15.21 -6.31 -8.88
C TYR A 253 -15.02 -5.13 -9.82
N THR A 254 -16.04 -4.27 -9.90
CA THR A 254 -15.96 -2.98 -10.62
C THR A 254 -15.95 -1.83 -9.61
N GLY A 255 -15.75 -0.59 -10.07
CA GLY A 255 -15.71 0.61 -9.23
C GLY A 255 -14.31 1.14 -8.93
N GLY A 256 -13.26 0.46 -9.42
CA GLY A 256 -11.86 0.88 -9.33
C GLY A 256 -11.22 0.57 -7.97
N THR A 257 -9.93 0.91 -7.86
CA THR A 257 -9.12 0.61 -6.68
C THR A 257 -8.46 1.86 -6.12
N THR A 258 -8.49 2.02 -4.81
CA THR A 258 -7.70 3.02 -4.09
C THR A 258 -6.70 2.33 -3.18
N VAL A 259 -5.42 2.66 -3.29
CA VAL A 259 -4.38 2.30 -2.32
C VAL A 259 -4.11 3.54 -1.47
N SER A 260 -4.86 3.66 -0.37
CA SER A 260 -4.75 4.79 0.54
C SER A 260 -3.45 4.76 1.35
N ASN A 261 -2.99 3.56 1.73
CA ASN A 261 -1.73 3.38 2.46
C ASN A 261 -1.22 1.92 2.35
N GLY A 262 0.04 1.72 2.74
CA GLY A 262 0.70 0.42 2.73
C GLY A 262 0.86 -0.15 1.32
N ILE A 263 0.89 -1.48 1.21
CA ILE A 263 1.14 -2.17 -0.05
C ILE A 263 -0.10 -2.95 -0.48
N LEU A 264 -0.55 -2.73 -1.72
CA LEU A 264 -1.37 -3.67 -2.47
C LEU A 264 -0.46 -4.42 -3.45
N GLN A 265 -0.27 -5.71 -3.26
CA GLN A 265 0.55 -6.55 -4.13
C GLN A 265 -0.33 -7.47 -4.97
N LEU A 266 -0.11 -7.48 -6.28
CA LEU A 266 -0.78 -8.38 -7.23
C LEU A 266 0.15 -9.54 -7.58
N GLY A 267 -0.29 -10.75 -7.25
CA GLY A 267 0.50 -11.98 -7.33
C GLY A 267 1.53 -12.13 -6.21
N ASP A 268 2.13 -13.32 -6.10
CA ASP A 268 3.16 -13.65 -5.11
C ASP A 268 4.50 -14.11 -5.71
N GLY A 269 4.59 -14.11 -7.04
CA GLY A 269 5.72 -14.56 -7.86
C GLY A 269 5.55 -15.98 -8.42
N THR A 270 4.56 -16.73 -7.93
CA THR A 270 4.18 -18.05 -8.45
C THR A 270 2.74 -18.02 -8.96
N ASN A 271 1.83 -17.51 -8.13
CA ASN A 271 0.46 -17.22 -8.49
C ASN A 271 0.37 -15.76 -8.96
N SER A 272 -0.22 -15.56 -10.13
CA SER A 272 -0.61 -14.23 -10.59
C SER A 272 -1.88 -13.80 -9.87
N GLY A 273 -2.08 -12.50 -9.70
CA GLY A 273 -3.31 -11.92 -9.18
C GLY A 273 -3.73 -10.70 -9.99
N ASP A 274 -4.97 -10.27 -9.82
CA ASP A 274 -5.56 -9.27 -10.72
C ASP A 274 -6.40 -8.24 -9.98
N ILE A 275 -6.57 -7.05 -10.55
CA ILE A 275 -7.57 -6.06 -10.15
C ILE A 275 -8.12 -5.38 -11.39
N GLU A 276 -9.37 -4.93 -11.30
CA GLU A 276 -10.06 -4.31 -12.42
C GLU A 276 -10.09 -2.78 -12.33
N GLY A 277 -10.02 -2.14 -13.50
CA GLY A 277 -10.19 -0.69 -13.66
C GLY A 277 -9.02 0.18 -13.20
N ASP A 278 -9.32 1.47 -13.06
CA ASP A 278 -8.33 2.50 -12.69
C ASP A 278 -7.91 2.39 -11.22
N VAL A 279 -6.67 2.80 -10.94
CA VAL A 279 -6.07 2.80 -9.60
C VAL A 279 -5.67 4.22 -9.18
N ILE A 280 -6.05 4.59 -7.97
CA ILE A 280 -5.55 5.80 -7.29
C ILE A 280 -4.60 5.36 -6.17
N ILE A 281 -3.34 5.76 -6.23
CA ILE A 281 -2.34 5.48 -5.20
C ILE A 281 -2.06 6.77 -4.43
N ALA A 282 -2.49 6.83 -3.18
CA ALA A 282 -2.41 8.05 -2.37
C ALA A 282 -0.99 8.31 -1.86
N ASN A 283 -0.72 9.59 -1.57
CA ASN A 283 0.47 10.02 -0.84
C ASN A 283 0.00 11.05 0.18
N ASN A 284 -0.17 10.59 1.41
CA ASN A 284 -0.78 11.35 2.49
C ASN A 284 0.26 11.58 3.59
N VAL A 285 -0.06 12.45 4.53
CA VAL A 285 0.79 12.73 5.70
C VAL A 285 1.05 11.48 6.55
N ASP A 286 0.13 10.52 6.53
CA ASP A 286 0.17 9.28 7.32
C ASP A 286 0.86 8.11 6.60
N GLY A 287 1.35 8.33 5.38
CA GLY A 287 2.06 7.31 4.61
C GLY A 287 1.78 7.37 3.12
N GLN A 288 2.53 6.55 2.38
CA GLN A 288 2.48 6.48 0.94
C GLN A 288 1.97 5.10 0.51
N GLY A 289 0.88 5.09 -0.26
CA GLY A 289 0.40 3.88 -0.90
C GLY A 289 1.40 3.35 -1.92
N THR A 290 1.46 2.03 -2.06
CA THR A 290 2.27 1.34 -3.06
C THR A 290 1.44 0.27 -3.76
N LEU A 291 1.40 0.33 -5.10
CA LEU A 291 0.93 -0.78 -5.93
C LEU A 291 2.14 -1.60 -6.39
N SER A 292 2.23 -2.84 -5.94
CA SER A 292 3.30 -3.78 -6.30
C SER A 292 2.77 -4.86 -7.23
N PHE A 293 3.49 -5.09 -8.33
CA PHE A 293 3.24 -6.20 -9.22
C PHE A 293 4.29 -7.28 -8.95
N LYS A 294 3.85 -8.45 -8.52
CA LYS A 294 4.70 -9.63 -8.31
C LYS A 294 4.05 -10.83 -8.97
N GLN A 295 3.79 -10.70 -10.27
CA GLN A 295 3.09 -11.71 -11.05
C GLN A 295 3.94 -12.99 -11.22
N GLY A 296 3.28 -14.13 -11.42
CA GLY A 296 3.92 -15.40 -11.76
C GLY A 296 4.13 -15.59 -13.27
N SER A 297 3.50 -14.75 -14.09
CA SER A 297 3.57 -14.78 -15.55
C SER A 297 3.57 -13.35 -16.12
N ASP A 298 3.77 -13.23 -17.43
CA ASP A 298 3.54 -11.96 -18.14
C ASP A 298 2.11 -11.46 -17.89
N TYR A 299 1.96 -10.15 -17.73
CA TYR A 299 0.71 -9.51 -17.35
C TYR A 299 0.60 -8.12 -17.99
N THR A 300 -0.61 -7.76 -18.42
CA THR A 300 -0.90 -6.42 -18.96
C THR A 300 -1.89 -5.73 -18.03
N PHE A 301 -1.47 -4.60 -17.47
CA PHE A 301 -2.35 -3.75 -16.67
C PHE A 301 -2.87 -2.60 -17.54
N ALA A 302 -4.19 -2.62 -17.81
CA ALA A 302 -4.85 -1.67 -18.71
C ALA A 302 -5.37 -0.41 -18.02
N GLY A 303 -5.63 -0.47 -16.71
CA GLY A 303 -6.13 0.67 -15.94
C GLY A 303 -5.13 1.83 -15.88
N ASN A 304 -5.65 3.05 -15.75
CA ASN A 304 -4.82 4.21 -15.44
C ASN A 304 -4.38 4.15 -13.98
N ILE A 305 -3.11 4.42 -13.73
CA ILE A 305 -2.55 4.58 -12.39
C ILE A 305 -2.29 6.06 -12.13
N THR A 306 -2.91 6.59 -11.08
CA THR A 306 -2.87 8.02 -10.72
C THR A 306 -2.50 8.23 -9.25
N GLY A 307 -2.23 9.48 -8.85
CA GLY A 307 -1.97 9.86 -7.46
C GLY A 307 -0.49 9.96 -7.09
N GLY A 308 -0.20 10.31 -5.84
CA GLY A 308 1.18 10.59 -5.40
C GLY A 308 1.98 9.37 -4.95
N GLY A 309 1.39 8.18 -4.94
CA GLY A 309 2.00 6.96 -4.43
C GLY A 309 2.97 6.27 -5.39
N LYS A 310 3.53 5.14 -4.95
CA LYS A 310 4.57 4.39 -5.67
C LYS A 310 4.01 3.22 -6.46
N VAL A 311 4.72 2.88 -7.53
CA VAL A 311 4.53 1.61 -8.25
C VAL A 311 5.81 0.79 -8.17
N THR A 312 5.70 -0.51 -7.90
CA THR A 312 6.84 -1.44 -7.95
C THR A 312 6.57 -2.63 -8.86
N GLN A 313 7.62 -3.08 -9.55
CA GLN A 313 7.64 -4.36 -10.27
C GLN A 313 8.67 -5.27 -9.60
N ASP A 314 8.16 -6.36 -9.04
CA ASP A 314 8.87 -7.35 -8.22
C ASP A 314 8.82 -8.76 -8.84
N GLY A 315 8.03 -8.96 -9.90
CA GLY A 315 7.88 -10.24 -10.60
C GLY A 315 9.13 -10.64 -11.39
N ALA A 316 9.95 -11.55 -10.85
CA ALA A 316 11.14 -12.05 -11.53
C ALA A 316 10.78 -12.83 -12.81
N ASN A 317 11.56 -12.65 -13.88
CA ASN A 317 11.37 -13.33 -15.16
C ASN A 317 9.99 -13.12 -15.81
N THR A 318 9.29 -12.05 -15.44
CA THR A 318 7.99 -11.65 -16.05
C THR A 318 8.09 -10.31 -16.75
N THR A 319 7.18 -10.07 -17.68
CA THR A 319 6.94 -8.78 -18.31
C THR A 319 5.61 -8.20 -17.82
N LEU A 320 5.68 -7.08 -17.10
CA LEU A 320 4.54 -6.22 -16.81
C LEU A 320 4.40 -5.19 -17.93
N THR A 321 3.32 -5.25 -18.71
CA THR A 321 2.99 -4.20 -19.68
C THR A 321 2.02 -3.22 -19.03
N LEU A 322 2.44 -1.95 -18.90
CA LEU A 322 1.57 -0.86 -18.45
C LEU A 322 1.01 -0.15 -19.68
N SER A 323 -0.28 -0.34 -19.98
CA SER A 323 -0.92 0.27 -21.17
C SER A 323 -1.82 1.47 -20.85
N GLY A 324 -2.12 1.72 -19.58
CA GLY A 324 -2.84 2.91 -19.12
C GLY A 324 -2.07 4.23 -19.33
N GLY A 325 -2.78 5.35 -19.38
CA GLY A 325 -2.22 6.71 -19.43
C GLY A 325 -1.86 7.19 -18.04
N ASN A 326 -0.70 6.75 -17.53
CA ASN A 326 -0.38 6.87 -16.12
C ASN A 326 0.08 8.29 -15.73
N SER A 327 -0.38 8.77 -14.57
CA SER A 327 -0.05 10.10 -14.01
C SER A 327 0.50 10.04 -12.59
N PHE A 328 0.75 8.85 -12.05
CA PHE A 328 1.32 8.72 -10.71
C PHE A 328 2.69 9.40 -10.59
N SER A 329 2.95 10.05 -9.46
CA SER A 329 4.13 10.90 -9.26
C SER A 329 5.10 10.39 -8.18
N GLY A 330 4.75 9.35 -7.41
CA GLY A 330 5.61 8.84 -6.34
C GLY A 330 6.81 8.00 -6.81
N GLY A 331 6.85 7.68 -8.12
CA GLY A 331 7.93 6.96 -8.79
C GLY A 331 7.61 5.51 -9.10
N LEU A 332 8.38 4.95 -10.04
CA LEU A 332 8.35 3.56 -10.46
C LEU A 332 9.67 2.89 -10.08
N THR A 333 9.62 1.79 -9.32
CA THR A 333 10.79 0.97 -9.01
C THR A 333 10.68 -0.40 -9.68
N VAL A 334 11.65 -0.77 -10.50
CA VAL A 334 11.72 -2.09 -11.14
C VAL A 334 12.80 -2.91 -10.46
N ASN A 335 12.42 -3.72 -9.48
CA ASN A 335 13.35 -4.53 -8.70
C ASN A 335 13.80 -5.79 -9.48
N SER A 336 12.89 -6.40 -10.25
CA SER A 336 13.14 -7.60 -11.04
C SER A 336 12.22 -7.66 -12.27
N GLY A 337 12.56 -8.50 -13.25
CA GLY A 337 11.74 -8.68 -14.45
C GLY A 337 11.80 -7.48 -15.39
N THR A 338 10.77 -7.34 -16.22
CA THR A 338 10.65 -6.28 -17.23
C THR A 338 9.39 -5.47 -17.00
N VAL A 339 9.48 -4.13 -17.06
CA VAL A 339 8.33 -3.26 -17.31
C VAL A 339 8.34 -2.82 -18.77
N LYS A 340 7.27 -3.08 -19.50
CA LYS A 340 7.08 -2.62 -20.88
C LYS A 340 6.08 -1.47 -20.91
N ALA A 341 6.47 -0.35 -21.53
CA ALA A 341 5.56 0.75 -21.78
C ALA A 341 4.63 0.42 -22.95
N GLY A 342 3.33 0.33 -22.67
CA GLY A 342 2.27 0.09 -23.66
C GLY A 342 1.62 1.37 -24.19
N SER A 343 1.91 2.52 -23.59
CA SER A 343 1.39 3.84 -23.96
C SER A 343 2.44 4.93 -23.76
N ASN A 344 2.19 6.11 -24.32
CA ASN A 344 2.93 7.30 -23.91
C ASN A 344 2.56 7.62 -22.46
N ASN A 345 3.57 7.90 -21.63
CA ASN A 345 3.44 8.15 -20.18
C ASN A 345 3.09 6.92 -19.33
N ALA A 346 3.22 5.70 -19.86
CA ALA A 346 3.04 4.46 -19.11
C ALA A 346 3.86 4.38 -17.81
N LEU A 347 5.01 5.06 -17.73
CA LEU A 347 5.92 4.97 -16.58
C LEU A 347 5.60 5.96 -15.44
N GLY A 348 4.57 6.80 -15.59
CA GLY A 348 4.27 7.88 -14.64
C GLY A 348 5.28 9.03 -14.72
N SER A 349 5.19 9.98 -13.79
CA SER A 349 5.98 11.23 -13.80
C SER A 349 7.05 11.33 -12.71
N GLY A 350 7.10 10.36 -11.79
CA GLY A 350 8.08 10.34 -10.69
C GLY A 350 9.45 9.79 -11.08
N LEU A 351 10.32 9.60 -10.09
CA LEU A 351 11.63 8.94 -10.26
C LEU A 351 11.46 7.52 -10.79
N LEU A 352 12.19 7.18 -11.84
CA LEU A 352 12.35 5.80 -12.31
C LEU A 352 13.61 5.19 -11.70
N THR A 353 13.45 4.14 -10.91
CA THR A 353 14.58 3.35 -10.38
C THR A 353 14.57 1.96 -11.01
N VAL A 354 15.63 1.60 -11.73
CA VAL A 354 15.77 0.26 -12.32
C VAL A 354 16.86 -0.50 -11.59
N GLY A 355 16.46 -1.46 -10.76
CA GLY A 355 17.39 -2.33 -10.02
C GLY A 355 18.18 -3.24 -10.95
N ASN A 356 19.26 -3.83 -10.45
CA ASN A 356 20.19 -4.66 -11.25
C ASN A 356 19.51 -5.81 -12.03
N ASN A 357 18.44 -6.38 -11.46
CA ASN A 357 17.68 -7.46 -12.09
C ASN A 357 16.44 -6.96 -12.86
N GLY A 358 16.20 -5.65 -12.84
CA GLY A 358 15.11 -4.98 -13.51
C GLY A 358 15.47 -4.56 -14.93
N ARG A 359 14.45 -4.51 -15.77
CA ARG A 359 14.52 -4.01 -17.14
C ARG A 359 13.33 -3.12 -17.43
N VAL A 360 13.53 -2.12 -18.29
CA VAL A 360 12.44 -1.35 -18.87
C VAL A 360 12.54 -1.40 -20.39
N ASP A 361 11.40 -1.60 -21.07
CA ASP A 361 11.30 -1.56 -22.54
C ASP A 361 10.25 -0.53 -22.96
N LEU A 362 10.68 0.53 -23.63
CA LEU A 362 9.79 1.58 -24.13
C LEU A 362 9.07 1.18 -25.42
N GLY A 363 9.52 0.12 -26.11
CA GLY A 363 8.96 -0.28 -27.40
C GLY A 363 8.98 0.87 -28.40
N ASN A 364 7.80 1.34 -28.84
CA ASN A 364 7.66 2.48 -29.75
C ASN A 364 7.05 3.72 -29.08
N THR A 365 6.99 3.73 -27.75
CA THR A 365 6.33 4.78 -26.96
C THR A 365 7.32 5.82 -26.44
N SER A 366 6.83 7.04 -26.22
CA SER A 366 7.62 8.10 -25.60
C SER A 366 7.20 8.32 -24.16
N ASN A 367 8.17 8.35 -23.25
CA ASN A 367 7.92 8.44 -21.81
C ASN A 367 8.79 9.52 -21.18
N THR A 368 8.21 10.25 -20.22
CA THR A 368 8.91 11.26 -19.43
C THR A 368 8.84 10.90 -17.95
N VAL A 369 9.99 10.79 -17.29
CA VAL A 369 10.11 10.49 -15.85
C VAL A 369 10.76 11.66 -15.10
N GLY A 370 10.51 11.79 -13.81
CA GLY A 370 10.99 12.90 -12.95
C GLY A 370 12.42 12.75 -12.44
N GLY A 371 13.09 11.66 -12.83
CA GLY A 371 14.49 11.36 -12.58
C GLY A 371 14.81 9.92 -12.95
N LEU A 372 16.10 9.57 -12.98
CA LEU A 372 16.56 8.24 -13.32
C LEU A 372 17.66 7.73 -12.36
N ALA A 373 17.47 6.54 -11.79
CA ALA A 373 18.45 5.91 -10.91
C ALA A 373 18.53 4.38 -11.09
N GLY A 374 19.60 3.79 -10.56
CA GLY A 374 19.80 2.33 -10.54
C GLY A 374 20.82 1.82 -11.56
N THR A 375 20.81 0.51 -11.78
CA THR A 375 21.85 -0.21 -12.55
C THR A 375 21.29 -1.24 -13.53
N GLY A 376 19.96 -1.37 -13.64
CA GLY A 376 19.33 -2.28 -14.59
C GLY A 376 19.43 -1.80 -16.05
N ALA A 377 18.79 -2.49 -16.98
CA ALA A 377 18.83 -2.12 -18.39
C ALA A 377 17.55 -1.39 -18.83
N ILE A 378 17.68 -0.38 -19.69
CA ILE A 378 16.54 0.27 -20.34
C ILE A 378 16.73 0.19 -21.86
N ASN A 379 15.78 -0.42 -22.55
CA ASN A 379 15.65 -0.31 -23.99
C ASN A 379 14.72 0.87 -24.31
N ILE A 380 15.27 1.94 -24.89
CA ILE A 380 14.51 3.12 -25.35
C ILE A 380 13.63 2.76 -26.56
N GLY A 381 13.95 1.65 -27.24
CA GLY A 381 13.20 1.19 -28.40
C GLY A 381 13.28 2.22 -29.52
N SER A 382 12.17 2.62 -30.13
CA SER A 382 12.11 3.63 -31.21
C SER A 382 11.43 4.95 -30.81
N GLY A 383 11.03 5.10 -29.55
CA GLY A 383 10.41 6.32 -29.03
C GLY A 383 11.41 7.34 -28.51
N THR A 384 10.95 8.26 -27.66
CA THR A 384 11.81 9.21 -26.93
C THR A 384 11.74 8.93 -25.44
N PHE A 385 12.90 8.74 -24.80
CA PHE A 385 13.00 8.69 -23.35
C PHE A 385 13.45 10.03 -22.79
N THR A 386 12.57 10.70 -22.04
CA THR A 386 12.87 11.98 -21.40
C THR A 386 13.04 11.80 -19.89
N VAL A 387 14.14 12.33 -19.35
CA VAL A 387 14.40 12.37 -17.91
C VAL A 387 14.38 13.83 -17.48
N ASN A 388 13.32 14.24 -16.81
CA ASN A 388 13.14 15.59 -16.25
C ASN A 388 13.66 15.62 -14.82
N GLU A 389 14.98 15.65 -14.65
CA GLU A 389 15.62 15.54 -13.33
C GLU A 389 15.20 16.65 -12.38
N THR A 390 14.61 16.24 -11.26
CA THR A 390 14.18 17.12 -10.16
C THR A 390 15.20 17.18 -9.02
N ALA A 391 16.12 16.22 -8.95
CA ALA A 391 17.24 16.15 -8.02
C ALA A 391 18.42 15.45 -8.71
N ASP A 392 19.65 15.72 -8.27
CA ASP A 392 20.83 15.13 -8.90
C ASP A 392 20.81 13.60 -8.75
N SER A 393 21.13 12.89 -9.83
CA SER A 393 21.04 11.44 -9.87
C SER A 393 22.21 10.81 -10.63
N THR A 394 22.44 9.52 -10.35
CA THR A 394 23.39 8.69 -11.09
C THR A 394 22.69 7.43 -11.57
N TYR A 395 22.81 7.16 -12.87
CA TYR A 395 22.34 5.93 -13.50
C TYR A 395 23.51 5.09 -14.00
N GLY A 396 23.75 3.96 -13.35
CA GLY A 396 24.81 3.02 -13.72
C GLY A 396 24.39 1.95 -14.73
N GLY A 397 23.13 1.95 -15.14
CA GLY A 397 22.57 0.98 -16.07
C GLY A 397 22.88 1.26 -17.53
N VAL A 398 22.60 0.28 -18.39
CA VAL A 398 22.76 0.41 -19.86
C VAL A 398 21.46 0.91 -20.47
N LEU A 399 21.55 2.01 -21.24
CA LEU A 399 20.54 2.49 -22.17
C LEU A 399 20.84 1.93 -23.57
N SER A 400 19.84 1.34 -24.22
CA SER A 400 19.95 0.78 -25.58
C SER A 400 18.74 1.17 -26.45
N GLY A 401 18.73 0.77 -27.72
CA GLY A 401 17.65 1.06 -28.67
C GLY A 401 18.00 2.15 -29.69
N THR A 402 17.08 2.42 -30.62
CA THR A 402 17.29 3.40 -31.70
C THR A 402 16.66 4.76 -31.42
N GLY A 403 15.90 4.87 -30.33
CA GLY A 403 15.15 6.05 -29.93
C GLY A 403 16.01 7.11 -29.26
N ASP A 404 15.43 8.30 -29.14
CA ASP A 404 16.10 9.50 -28.67
C ASP A 404 16.12 9.57 -27.14
N PHE A 405 17.20 10.15 -26.60
CA PHE A 405 17.35 10.42 -25.17
C PHE A 405 17.31 11.93 -24.92
N THR A 406 16.45 12.38 -24.00
CA THR A 406 16.36 13.79 -23.63
C THR A 406 16.60 13.98 -22.14
N LYS A 407 17.68 14.68 -21.79
CA LYS A 407 17.91 15.19 -20.43
C LYS A 407 17.23 16.56 -20.30
N SER A 408 16.29 16.65 -19.37
CA SER A 408 15.58 17.86 -18.97
C SER A 408 15.67 18.05 -17.45
N GLY A 409 15.04 19.10 -16.92
CA GLY A 409 15.14 19.45 -15.50
C GLY A 409 16.46 20.13 -15.15
N ALA A 410 16.45 20.96 -14.11
CA ALA A 410 17.58 21.80 -13.74
C ALA A 410 18.70 21.02 -13.02
N ALA A 411 18.36 19.90 -12.39
CA ALA A 411 19.32 19.05 -11.69
C ALA A 411 20.19 18.22 -12.65
N ASP A 412 21.28 17.65 -12.17
CA ASP A 412 22.25 16.94 -12.99
C ASP A 412 21.95 15.43 -13.08
N LEU A 413 22.24 14.83 -14.23
CA LEU A 413 22.21 13.38 -14.42
C LEU A 413 23.61 12.89 -14.76
N THR A 414 24.14 11.99 -13.95
CA THR A 414 25.39 11.27 -14.25
C THR A 414 25.07 9.90 -14.86
N LEU A 415 25.47 9.69 -16.11
CA LEU A 415 25.44 8.36 -16.73
C LEU A 415 26.75 7.65 -16.41
N ALA A 416 26.68 6.45 -15.83
CA ALA A 416 27.85 5.65 -15.46
C ALA A 416 27.88 4.25 -16.08
N GLY A 417 26.81 3.82 -16.77
CA GLY A 417 26.78 2.58 -17.54
C GLY A 417 27.24 2.79 -18.98
N SER A 418 27.84 1.77 -19.61
CA SER A 418 28.25 1.81 -21.02
C SER A 418 27.03 1.77 -21.94
N ASN A 419 26.67 2.93 -22.49
CA ASN A 419 25.42 3.12 -23.20
C ASN A 419 25.54 2.78 -24.70
N GLN A 420 24.49 2.18 -25.25
CA GLN A 420 24.47 1.58 -26.59
C GLN A 420 23.32 2.06 -27.48
N TYR A 421 22.53 3.05 -27.03
CA TYR A 421 21.47 3.62 -27.85
C TYR A 421 22.04 4.43 -29.02
N THR A 422 21.34 4.47 -30.15
CA THR A 422 21.80 5.13 -31.38
C THR A 422 21.03 6.39 -31.74
N GLY A 423 19.90 6.67 -31.06
CA GLY A 423 19.14 7.90 -31.28
C GLY A 423 19.87 9.14 -30.77
N ALA A 424 19.35 10.32 -31.09
CA ALA A 424 19.94 11.58 -30.70
C ALA A 424 19.80 11.83 -29.19
N THR A 425 20.80 12.49 -28.61
CA THR A 425 20.78 13.01 -27.25
C THR A 425 20.54 14.51 -27.26
N LEU A 426 19.48 14.96 -26.60
CA LEU A 426 19.24 16.38 -26.32
C LEU A 426 19.44 16.66 -24.83
N VAL A 427 20.33 17.59 -24.49
CA VAL A 427 20.37 18.19 -23.15
C VAL A 427 19.62 19.51 -23.21
N ASN A 428 18.36 19.47 -22.79
CA ASN A 428 17.48 20.62 -22.82
C ASN A 428 17.72 21.56 -21.63
N GLN A 429 17.94 20.99 -20.43
CA GLN A 429 18.24 21.72 -19.18
C GLN A 429 19.15 20.90 -18.26
N GLY A 430 19.87 21.60 -17.37
CA GLY A 430 20.78 21.00 -16.40
C GLY A 430 22.03 20.40 -17.06
N THR A 431 22.79 19.60 -16.32
CA THR A 431 23.98 18.92 -16.84
C THR A 431 23.71 17.45 -17.09
N LEU A 432 24.14 16.96 -18.26
CA LEU A 432 24.35 15.53 -18.49
C LEU A 432 25.84 15.26 -18.33
N ILE A 433 26.21 14.43 -17.36
CA ILE A 433 27.59 14.14 -16.96
C ILE A 433 27.97 12.74 -17.41
N GLN A 434 29.12 12.62 -18.07
CA GLN A 434 29.76 11.34 -18.34
C GLN A 434 30.47 10.90 -17.05
N GLY A 435 29.94 9.87 -16.39
CA GLY A 435 30.48 9.33 -15.14
C GLY A 435 31.46 8.17 -15.32
N SER A 436 31.48 7.52 -16.49
CA SER A 436 32.43 6.47 -16.85
C SER A 436 32.76 6.45 -18.34
N GLN A 437 33.80 5.70 -18.73
CA GLN A 437 34.15 5.52 -20.14
C GLN A 437 32.97 4.89 -20.89
N ASP A 438 32.66 5.42 -22.07
CA ASP A 438 31.54 5.00 -22.92
C ASP A 438 30.14 5.20 -22.31
N ALA A 439 30.04 5.99 -21.22
CA ALA A 439 28.74 6.36 -20.68
C ALA A 439 27.95 7.29 -21.60
N PHE A 440 28.64 8.05 -22.45
CA PHE A 440 28.00 8.64 -23.62
C PHE A 440 28.17 7.67 -24.78
N SER A 441 27.05 7.17 -25.29
CA SER A 441 27.01 6.32 -26.48
C SER A 441 27.76 7.00 -27.63
N SER A 442 28.72 6.28 -28.22
CA SER A 442 29.50 6.74 -29.37
C SER A 442 28.70 6.78 -30.67
N ALA A 443 27.54 6.11 -30.70
CA ALA A 443 26.61 6.09 -31.82
C ALA A 443 25.56 7.22 -31.78
N SER A 444 25.52 8.01 -30.70
CA SER A 444 24.56 9.10 -30.53
C SER A 444 25.14 10.46 -30.96
N ALA A 445 24.30 11.31 -31.55
CA ALA A 445 24.58 12.73 -31.74
C ALA A 445 24.12 13.52 -30.50
N TYR A 446 24.94 14.45 -30.00
CA TYR A 446 24.63 15.24 -28.79
C TYR A 446 24.37 16.70 -29.14
N THR A 447 23.23 17.23 -28.70
CA THR A 447 22.86 18.64 -28.82
C THR A 447 22.53 19.21 -27.45
N THR A 448 22.93 20.45 -27.18
CA THR A 448 22.59 21.18 -25.95
C THR A 448 21.74 22.39 -26.30
N ALA A 449 20.63 22.60 -25.59
CA ALA A 449 19.90 23.85 -25.62
C ALA A 449 20.64 24.91 -24.77
N ARG A 450 20.17 26.17 -24.79
CA ARG A 450 20.78 27.29 -24.05
C ARG A 450 21.06 26.99 -22.57
N ASN A 451 20.19 26.23 -21.92
CA ASN A 451 20.27 25.92 -20.48
C ASN A 451 20.78 24.49 -20.21
N GLY A 452 21.22 23.77 -21.25
CA GLY A 452 21.77 22.43 -21.15
C GLY A 452 23.29 22.44 -21.21
N THR A 453 23.92 21.59 -20.40
CA THR A 453 25.37 21.40 -20.40
C THR A 453 25.71 19.93 -20.59
N LEU A 454 26.71 19.65 -21.43
CA LEU A 454 27.31 18.33 -21.54
C LEU A 454 28.68 18.35 -20.85
N ASP A 455 28.83 17.59 -19.78
CA ASP A 455 30.10 17.42 -19.08
C ASP A 455 30.71 16.05 -19.40
N LEU A 456 31.93 16.04 -19.92
CA LEU A 456 32.64 14.81 -20.27
C LEU A 456 33.34 14.15 -19.08
N GLY A 457 33.27 14.73 -17.87
CA GLY A 457 33.86 14.13 -16.66
C GLY A 457 35.38 13.96 -16.75
N GLY A 458 36.05 14.80 -17.55
CA GLY A 458 37.49 14.69 -17.84
C GLY A 458 37.88 13.52 -18.76
N MET A 459 36.92 12.79 -19.32
CA MET A 459 37.15 11.67 -20.22
C MET A 459 37.15 12.09 -21.70
N THR A 460 37.82 11.30 -22.54
CA THR A 460 37.83 11.50 -23.99
C THR A 460 36.65 10.77 -24.63
N ARG A 461 36.01 11.40 -25.62
CA ARG A 461 35.00 10.74 -26.45
C ARG A 461 35.71 9.89 -27.51
N PRO A 462 35.30 8.63 -27.76
CA PRO A 462 35.64 7.98 -29.01
C PRO A 462 35.06 8.82 -30.16
N CYS A 463 35.92 9.42 -30.97
CA CYS A 463 35.49 10.19 -32.14
C CYS A 463 35.06 9.21 -33.24
N PRO A 464 33.80 9.18 -33.71
CA PRO A 464 33.50 8.58 -34.99
C PRO A 464 34.03 9.52 -36.09
N PRO A 465 34.57 9.00 -37.20
CA PRO A 465 35.05 9.85 -38.28
C PRO A 465 33.86 10.63 -38.88
N SER A 466 33.99 11.97 -38.87
CA SER A 466 33.17 12.97 -39.58
C SER A 466 31.69 13.12 -39.15
N THR A 467 31.42 14.05 -38.24
CA THR A 467 30.70 15.34 -38.46
C THR A 467 30.30 15.89 -37.09
N MET A 468 31.10 16.78 -36.51
CA MET A 468 30.79 17.41 -35.22
C MET A 468 30.16 18.78 -35.48
N VAL A 469 28.83 18.88 -35.40
CA VAL A 469 28.13 20.15 -35.28
C VAL A 469 27.67 20.25 -33.82
N VAL A 470 28.47 20.90 -32.99
CA VAL A 470 27.93 21.51 -31.76
C VAL A 470 27.24 22.78 -32.22
N GLN A 471 25.95 22.69 -32.55
CA GLN A 471 25.17 23.87 -32.88
C GLN A 471 24.75 24.52 -31.56
N LEU A 472 25.54 25.48 -31.09
CA LEU A 472 25.06 26.43 -30.08
C LEU A 472 23.94 27.26 -30.72
N ILE A 473 22.72 27.15 -30.21
CA ILE A 473 21.59 28.04 -30.54
C ILE A 473 21.36 29.01 -29.39
#